data_AF-A0A9E4TAF7-F1
#
_entry.id   AF-A0A9E4TAF7-F1
#
_cell.length_a   1.000
_cell.length_b   1.000
_cell.length_c   1.000
_cell.angle_alpha   90.00
_cell.angle_beta   90.00
_cell.angle_gamma   90.00
#
_symmetry.space_group_name_H-M   'P 1'
#
loop_
_entity.id
_entity.type
_entity.pdbx_description
1 polymer ?
#
loop_
_entity_poly.entity_id
_entity_poly.type
_entity_poly.pdbx_seq_one_letter_code
_entity_poly.pdbx_strand_id
1 'polypeptide(L)'
;MQDPTKQSDSDLGRVEIKETTCYMCACRCGIRVTLRDGEVRHIEGNPNHPLNKGVICAKGSSGIMKQYSPARLTKPLLRKPGAERGDSDFEEISWERAFDLIEERLGKIRADDPKRFALFTGRDQMQALTGLFAKQFGTPNYAAHGGFCSVNMAAGLIYTIGGSFWEFGGPDLERSKLFIMIGTAEDHHSNPMKIALADFKRRGGRFISINPIRTGYSAIADEWVPIKPGTDGALLLAIIRELIQQGLYDREFLIKYTNSAELVVDDPERDDHGLFRRFETHVEEGCFDPENKLWWDRELDREISTHTPGTDPRLLGSFTLEDGTKVKPAFQLLKERVEEYTVEWAEDITGIPAETIKRLAHEMGVVARDQKIELPIQWTDSWGNDHESVTGNPVSFHAMRGLAAHSNGFQAIRSLGILMTILGTVDRPGGFRHKAPFPRPIPPCPKPPNSPEGVQPNTPLDGMPLGWPSKPDDLFVDEQGEAVRIDKAFSWEYPLSVHGLMHNVITNAWRGDPYPIDTLLLFMANMAWNSSMNTENVRDMLKDKDDNGEYKIPFIIVADAFQSETVAFADLVLPDT
;
A
#
# COMPACT_ATOMS: atom_id res chain seq x y z
N MET A 1 4.11 24.83 35.96
CA MET A 1 3.03 25.78 35.64
C MET A 1 2.91 26.72 36.84
N GLN A 2 2.95 28.05 36.66
CA GLN A 2 2.98 29.01 37.77
C GLN A 2 1.56 29.27 38.34
N ASP A 3 1.48 29.84 39.54
CA ASP A 3 0.24 30.09 40.30
C ASP A 3 -0.63 31.19 39.64
N PRO A 4 -1.83 30.85 39.12
CA PRO A 4 -2.67 31.76 38.34
C PRO A 4 -3.35 32.86 39.18
N THR A 5 -3.22 32.84 40.51
CA THR A 5 -3.73 33.91 41.39
C THR A 5 -2.73 35.04 41.62
N LYS A 6 -1.47 34.84 41.21
CA LYS A 6 -0.35 35.78 41.42
C LYS A 6 0.17 36.42 40.14
N GLN A 7 -0.25 35.95 38.97
CA GLN A 7 0.13 36.49 37.66
C GLN A 7 -1.10 36.65 36.79
N SER A 8 -1.25 37.82 36.17
CA SER A 8 -2.30 38.08 35.18
C SER A 8 -1.97 37.41 33.86
N ASP A 9 -2.98 36.92 33.14
CA ASP A 9 -2.80 36.38 31.78
C ASP A 9 -2.21 37.42 30.81
N SER A 10 -2.35 38.72 31.12
CA SER A 10 -1.75 39.83 30.36
C SER A 10 -0.22 39.88 30.44
N ASP A 11 0.36 39.26 31.48
CA ASP A 11 1.81 39.28 31.73
C ASP A 11 2.52 38.05 31.14
N LEU A 12 1.74 37.17 30.48
CA LEU A 12 2.22 35.90 29.96
C LEU A 12 2.86 36.00 28.55
N GLY A 13 3.10 37.21 28.03
CA GLY A 13 3.81 37.40 26.77
C GLY A 13 2.93 37.37 25.51
N ARG A 14 3.55 37.51 24.33
CA ARG A 14 2.86 37.62 23.04
C ARG A 14 2.31 36.27 22.63
N VAL A 15 0.98 36.18 22.55
CA VAL A 15 0.29 34.99 22.05
C VAL A 15 0.14 35.07 20.53
N GLU A 16 0.53 34.00 19.84
CA GLU A 16 0.27 33.82 18.42
C GLU A 16 -0.42 32.49 18.16
N ILE A 17 -1.25 32.44 17.12
CA ILE A 17 -1.82 31.19 16.64
C ILE A 17 -1.27 30.94 15.23
N LYS A 18 -0.67 29.78 15.03
CA LYS A 18 -0.23 29.30 13.71
C LYS A 18 -1.07 28.11 13.29
N GLU A 19 -1.42 28.05 12.01
CA GLU A 19 -2.14 26.91 11.44
C GLU A 19 -1.18 25.99 10.71
N THR A 20 -1.29 24.69 10.93
CA THR A 20 -0.46 23.67 10.28
C THR A 20 -1.17 22.31 10.29
N THR A 21 -0.47 21.23 9.93
CA THR A 21 -1.02 19.87 9.92
C THR A 21 -0.43 19.01 11.04
N CYS A 22 -1.26 18.15 11.60
CA CYS A 22 -0.86 17.18 12.62
C CYS A 22 -0.01 16.07 12.01
N TYR A 23 1.21 15.91 12.54
CA TYR A 23 2.16 14.91 12.06
C TYR A 23 2.19 13.60 12.86
N MET A 24 1.17 13.34 13.69
CA MET A 24 1.12 12.15 14.56
C MET A 24 0.66 10.89 13.81
N CYS A 25 -0.21 11.03 12.82
CA CYS A 25 -0.63 9.94 11.94
C CYS A 25 -0.77 10.44 10.49
N ALA A 26 -1.15 9.54 9.60
CA ALA A 26 -1.31 9.78 8.17
C ALA A 26 -2.35 10.80 7.77
N CYS A 27 -3.35 11.00 8.61
CA CYS A 27 -4.55 11.69 8.16
C CYS A 27 -4.40 13.21 8.08
N ARG A 28 -3.25 13.74 8.54
CA ARG A 28 -2.87 15.16 8.43
C ARG A 28 -3.99 16.12 8.82
N CYS A 29 -4.64 15.85 9.94
CA CYS A 29 -5.68 16.73 10.48
C CYS A 29 -5.11 18.15 10.63
N GLY A 30 -5.86 19.17 10.21
CA GLY A 30 -5.46 20.55 10.41
C GLY A 30 -5.53 20.91 11.88
N ILE A 31 -4.50 21.59 12.37
CA ILE A 31 -4.34 22.00 13.76
C ILE A 31 -4.03 23.49 13.85
N ARG A 32 -4.41 24.07 15.00
CA ARG A 32 -3.94 25.38 15.45
C ARG A 32 -2.95 25.17 16.58
N VAL A 33 -1.82 25.83 16.48
CA VAL A 33 -0.74 25.81 17.46
C VAL A 33 -0.68 27.17 18.11
N THR A 34 -1.00 27.21 19.40
CA THR A 34 -0.86 28.42 20.21
C THR A 34 0.59 28.53 20.67
N LEU A 35 1.23 29.60 20.26
CA LEU A 35 2.57 30.00 20.68
C LEU A 35 2.46 31.11 21.72
N ARG A 36 3.43 31.14 22.63
CA ARG A 36 3.63 32.22 23.60
C ARG A 36 5.11 32.57 23.61
N ASP A 37 5.43 33.77 23.14
CA ASP A 37 6.82 34.20 22.90
C ASP A 37 7.64 33.21 22.06
N GLY A 38 6.99 32.62 21.04
CA GLY A 38 7.62 31.63 20.15
C GLY A 38 7.58 30.18 20.67
N GLU A 39 7.24 29.95 21.94
CA GLU A 39 7.15 28.59 22.52
C GLU A 39 5.76 27.98 22.33
N VAL A 40 5.70 26.70 21.98
CA VAL A 40 4.44 25.95 21.84
C VAL A 40 3.79 25.76 23.21
N ARG A 41 2.52 26.15 23.35
CA ARG A 41 1.76 25.99 24.62
C ARG A 41 0.56 25.08 24.51
N HIS A 42 -0.11 25.08 23.35
CA HIS A 42 -1.34 24.34 23.17
C HIS A 42 -1.55 23.96 21.70
N ILE A 43 -2.12 22.77 21.47
CA ILE A 43 -2.50 22.27 20.16
C ILE A 43 -3.96 21.85 20.20
N GLU A 44 -4.74 22.38 19.27
CA GLU A 44 -6.15 22.04 19.05
C GLU A 44 -6.43 21.84 17.56
N GLY A 45 -7.61 21.31 17.22
CA GLY A 45 -8.00 21.16 15.82
C GLY A 45 -8.34 22.49 15.18
N ASN A 46 -7.99 22.64 13.89
CA ASN A 46 -8.42 23.78 13.09
C ASN A 46 -9.88 23.57 12.62
N PRO A 47 -10.85 24.39 13.06
CA PRO A 47 -12.25 24.30 12.62
C PRO A 47 -12.45 24.51 11.12
N ASN A 48 -11.55 25.27 10.48
CA ASN A 48 -11.62 25.62 9.06
C ASN A 48 -11.00 24.54 8.16
N HIS A 49 -10.31 23.54 8.73
CA HIS A 49 -9.66 22.52 7.94
C HIS A 49 -10.67 21.50 7.38
N PRO A 50 -10.68 21.24 6.06
CA PRO A 50 -11.77 20.52 5.40
C PRO A 50 -11.92 19.07 5.87
N LEU A 51 -10.82 18.41 6.25
CA LEU A 51 -10.83 17.01 6.64
C LEU A 51 -11.45 16.77 8.02
N ASN A 52 -11.00 17.52 9.03
CA ASN A 52 -11.30 17.21 10.43
C ASN A 52 -12.21 18.23 11.12
N LYS A 53 -12.44 19.40 10.51
CA LYS A 53 -13.41 20.41 11.00
C LYS A 53 -13.30 20.68 12.50
N GLY A 54 -12.06 20.83 13.01
CA GLY A 54 -11.77 21.11 14.42
C GLY A 54 -11.63 19.88 15.32
N VAL A 55 -12.00 18.68 14.88
CA VAL A 55 -11.85 17.46 15.69
C VAL A 55 -10.40 16.95 15.65
N ILE A 56 -9.83 16.63 16.80
CA ILE A 56 -8.51 15.98 16.91
C ILE A 56 -8.55 14.83 17.92
N CYS A 57 -7.61 13.89 17.79
CA CYS A 57 -7.48 12.78 18.72
C CYS A 57 -6.46 13.10 19.83
N ALA A 58 -6.45 12.28 20.89
CA ALA A 58 -5.52 12.43 22.01
C ALA A 58 -4.04 12.50 21.57
N LYS A 59 -3.66 11.75 20.53
CA LYS A 59 -2.30 11.83 19.95
C LYS A 59 -2.02 13.23 19.39
N GLY A 60 -2.96 13.79 18.64
CA GLY A 60 -2.84 15.12 18.06
C GLY A 60 -2.75 16.22 19.12
N SER A 61 -3.61 16.16 20.15
CA SER A 61 -3.59 17.09 21.28
C SER A 61 -2.27 17.03 22.06
N SER A 62 -1.70 15.83 22.18
CA SER A 62 -0.42 15.60 22.87
C SER A 62 0.81 15.90 22.01
N GLY A 63 0.62 16.37 20.77
CA GLY A 63 1.71 16.60 19.81
C GLY A 63 2.77 17.61 20.27
N ILE A 64 2.46 18.42 21.29
CA ILE A 64 3.41 19.31 21.96
C ILE A 64 4.64 18.55 22.50
N MET A 65 4.45 17.29 22.92
CA MET A 65 5.55 16.45 23.42
C MET A 65 6.57 16.10 22.34
N LYS A 66 6.27 16.27 21.05
CA LYS A 66 7.31 16.14 20.01
C LYS A 66 8.42 17.19 20.17
N GLN A 67 8.09 18.38 20.70
CA GLN A 67 9.04 19.47 20.88
C GLN A 67 9.76 19.41 22.24
N TYR A 68 9.07 18.94 23.27
CA TYR A 68 9.56 18.97 24.66
C TYR A 68 9.81 17.60 25.30
N SER A 69 9.76 16.51 24.53
CA SER A 69 10.06 15.18 25.08
C SER A 69 11.48 15.17 25.65
N PRO A 70 11.68 14.65 26.89
CA PRO A 70 13.01 14.44 27.42
C PRO A 70 13.80 13.37 26.65
N ALA A 71 13.12 12.54 25.87
CA ALA A 71 13.75 11.54 25.01
C ALA A 71 14.21 12.10 23.65
N ARG A 72 14.04 13.40 23.39
CA ARG A 72 14.43 13.99 22.10
C ARG A 72 15.96 14.00 21.96
N LEU A 73 16.44 13.52 20.82
CA LEU A 73 17.86 13.55 20.49
C LEU A 73 18.23 14.95 19.99
N THR A 74 19.29 15.55 20.53
CA THR A 74 19.69 16.93 20.21
C THR A 74 21.07 17.05 19.58
N LYS A 75 21.90 16.01 19.68
CA LYS A 75 23.26 15.96 19.12
C LYS A 75 23.55 14.57 18.56
N PRO A 76 24.45 14.46 17.57
CA PRO A 76 24.95 13.16 17.15
C PRO A 76 25.63 12.41 18.31
N LEU A 77 25.41 11.11 18.38
CA LEU A 77 25.96 10.24 19.42
C LEU A 77 26.76 9.10 18.80
N LEU A 78 27.96 8.82 19.32
CA LEU A 78 28.81 7.71 18.89
C LEU A 78 28.91 6.69 20.02
N ARG A 79 28.77 5.40 19.72
CA ARG A 79 28.92 4.34 20.73
C ARG A 79 30.35 4.34 21.25
N LYS A 80 30.52 4.31 22.57
CA LYS A 80 31.86 4.38 23.18
C LYS A 80 32.69 3.13 22.86
N PRO A 81 34.02 3.28 22.74
CA PRO A 81 34.91 2.13 22.67
C PRO A 81 34.71 1.17 23.85
N GLY A 82 34.51 -0.11 23.56
CA GLY A 82 34.29 -1.16 24.58
C GLY A 82 32.86 -1.29 25.11
N ALA A 83 31.94 -0.41 24.73
CA ALA A 83 30.51 -0.58 25.02
C ALA A 83 29.86 -1.58 24.06
N GLU A 84 28.89 -2.36 24.54
CA GLU A 84 28.14 -3.30 23.69
C GLU A 84 26.86 -2.67 23.14
N ARG A 85 26.41 -3.15 21.97
CA ARG A 85 25.08 -2.79 21.45
C ARG A 85 24.00 -3.25 22.45
N GLY A 86 23.09 -2.34 22.78
CA GLY A 86 22.05 -2.51 23.79
C GLY A 86 22.30 -1.74 25.09
N ASP A 87 23.56 -1.40 25.41
CA ASP A 87 23.91 -0.71 26.67
C ASP A 87 23.52 0.77 26.67
N SER A 88 23.28 1.34 25.49
CA SER A 88 23.04 2.78 25.28
C SER A 88 24.18 3.67 25.81
N ASP A 89 25.42 3.17 25.82
CA ASP A 89 26.58 3.93 26.28
C ASP A 89 27.24 4.69 25.11
N PHE A 90 26.86 5.96 24.98
CA PHE A 90 27.29 6.85 23.92
C PHE A 90 28.11 8.04 24.44
N GLU A 91 28.92 8.61 23.56
CA GLU A 91 29.49 9.94 23.71
C GLU A 91 28.89 10.91 22.67
N GLU A 92 28.70 12.17 23.06
CA GLU A 92 28.28 13.22 22.13
C GLU A 92 29.43 13.58 21.19
N ILE A 93 29.15 13.68 19.90
CA ILE A 93 30.12 14.15 18.89
C ILE A 93 29.56 15.35 18.12
N SER A 94 30.44 16.08 17.42
CA SER A 94 30.00 17.17 16.54
C SER A 94 29.40 16.62 15.24
N TRP A 95 28.62 17.45 14.55
CA TRP A 95 28.08 17.11 13.23
C TRP A 95 29.19 16.91 12.19
N GLU A 96 30.24 17.73 12.24
CA GLU A 96 31.41 17.58 11.37
C GLU A 96 32.04 16.20 11.55
N ARG A 97 32.26 15.78 12.80
CA ARG A 97 32.81 14.44 13.09
C ARG A 97 31.88 13.33 12.61
N ALA A 98 30.56 13.49 12.79
CA ALA A 98 29.58 12.51 12.31
C ALA A 98 29.62 12.39 10.78
N PHE A 99 29.68 13.52 10.06
CA PHE A 99 29.77 13.53 8.61
C PHE A 99 31.09 12.96 8.09
N ASP A 100 32.24 13.28 8.71
CA ASP A 100 33.54 12.70 8.34
C ASP A 100 33.51 11.16 8.43
N LEU A 101 32.92 10.62 9.49
CA LEU A 101 32.77 9.17 9.69
C LEU A 101 31.89 8.53 8.61
N ILE A 102 30.77 9.18 8.28
CA ILE A 102 29.84 8.70 7.25
C ILE A 102 30.46 8.80 5.86
N GLU A 103 31.11 9.91 5.53
CA GLU A 103 31.77 10.14 4.24
C GLU A 103 32.89 9.13 4.01
N GLU A 104 33.77 8.92 5.00
CA GLU A 104 34.85 7.95 4.88
C GLU A 104 34.30 6.53 4.63
N ARG A 105 33.28 6.13 5.40
CA ARG A 105 32.73 4.77 5.33
C ARG A 105 31.91 4.54 4.07
N LEU A 106 30.92 5.40 3.82
CA LEU A 106 30.05 5.28 2.65
C LEU A 106 30.79 5.58 1.35
N GLY A 107 31.82 6.43 1.37
CA GLY A 107 32.71 6.67 0.22
C GLY A 107 33.47 5.42 -0.20
N LYS A 108 34.02 4.66 0.76
CA LYS A 108 34.65 3.35 0.48
C LYS A 108 33.64 2.35 -0.10
N ILE A 109 32.45 2.25 0.49
CA ILE A 109 31.39 1.36 0.00
C ILE A 109 30.99 1.72 -1.43
N ARG A 110 30.74 3.00 -1.71
CA ARG A 110 30.37 3.49 -3.05
C ARG A 110 31.45 3.17 -4.09
N ALA A 111 32.72 3.26 -3.71
CA ALA A 111 33.84 3.02 -4.61
C ALA A 111 34.16 1.54 -4.84
N ASP A 112 33.72 0.65 -3.94
CA ASP A 112 33.98 -0.80 -3.97
C ASP A 112 32.75 -1.60 -4.42
N ASP A 113 31.74 -1.73 -3.56
CA ASP A 113 30.47 -2.40 -3.88
C ASP A 113 29.29 -1.68 -3.18
N PRO A 114 28.52 -0.86 -3.91
CA PRO A 114 27.36 -0.14 -3.35
C PRO A 114 26.31 -1.02 -2.68
N LYS A 115 26.25 -2.34 -2.99
CA LYS A 115 25.33 -3.29 -2.33
C LYS A 115 25.62 -3.43 -0.83
N ARG A 116 26.85 -3.15 -0.38
CA ARG A 116 27.23 -3.26 1.04
C ARG A 116 26.61 -2.16 1.91
N PHE A 117 25.92 -1.18 1.32
CA PHE A 117 25.13 -0.18 2.04
C PHE A 117 23.65 -0.50 1.95
N ALA A 118 22.98 -0.61 3.10
CA ALA A 118 21.55 -0.86 3.22
C ALA A 118 20.87 0.36 3.86
N LEU A 119 19.89 0.97 3.17
CA LEU A 119 19.13 2.13 3.66
C LEU A 119 17.65 1.78 3.79
N PHE A 120 17.14 1.74 5.02
CA PHE A 120 15.76 1.38 5.28
C PHE A 120 15.05 2.46 6.08
N THR A 121 13.92 2.91 5.55
CA THR A 121 13.21 4.06 6.10
C THR A 121 11.89 3.65 6.70
N GLY A 122 11.57 4.23 7.85
CA GLY A 122 10.26 4.16 8.44
C GLY A 122 9.27 5.02 7.66
N ARG A 123 8.33 5.63 8.36
CA ARG A 123 7.36 6.52 7.71
C ARG A 123 7.95 7.91 7.50
N ASP A 124 9.00 7.96 6.69
CA ASP A 124 9.47 9.21 6.12
C ASP A 124 8.40 9.76 5.17
N GLN A 125 8.35 11.07 5.02
CA GLN A 125 7.36 11.77 4.18
C GLN A 125 8.00 12.40 2.96
N MET A 126 9.24 12.00 2.69
CA MET A 126 10.05 12.43 1.59
C MET A 126 10.74 11.20 0.98
N GLN A 127 9.98 10.12 0.76
CA GLN A 127 10.52 8.86 0.20
C GLN A 127 11.15 9.08 -1.17
N ALA A 128 10.70 10.14 -1.86
CA ALA A 128 11.34 10.61 -3.08
C ALA A 128 12.80 11.05 -2.86
N LEU A 129 13.12 11.71 -1.74
CA LEU A 129 14.50 12.14 -1.42
C LEU A 129 15.36 10.97 -0.92
N THR A 130 14.85 10.13 -0.03
CA THR A 130 15.62 8.97 0.47
C THR A 130 15.83 7.93 -0.64
N GLY A 131 14.81 7.70 -1.47
CA GLY A 131 14.92 6.91 -2.69
C GLY A 131 15.84 7.54 -3.75
N LEU A 132 15.82 8.86 -3.91
CA LEU A 132 16.77 9.58 -4.77
C LEU A 132 18.19 9.41 -4.25
N PHE A 133 18.43 9.55 -2.95
CA PHE A 133 19.73 9.32 -2.34
C PHE A 133 20.21 7.88 -2.57
N ALA A 134 19.38 6.87 -2.31
CA ALA A 134 19.71 5.47 -2.57
C ALA A 134 20.09 5.25 -4.06
N LYS A 135 19.30 5.81 -4.98
CA LYS A 135 19.58 5.79 -6.42
C LYS A 135 20.90 6.47 -6.75
N GLN A 136 21.14 7.70 -6.29
CA GLN A 136 22.37 8.43 -6.60
C GLN A 136 23.60 7.74 -5.99
N PHE A 137 23.46 7.15 -4.80
CA PHE A 137 24.48 6.35 -4.13
C PHE A 137 24.79 5.05 -4.89
N GLY A 138 23.84 4.50 -5.63
CA GLY A 138 23.99 3.25 -6.37
C GLY A 138 23.60 2.01 -5.58
N THR A 139 23.04 2.15 -4.36
CA THR A 139 22.61 0.97 -3.59
C THR A 139 21.25 0.47 -4.07
N PRO A 140 21.12 -0.84 -4.36
CA PRO A 140 19.81 -1.45 -4.61
C PRO A 140 19.05 -1.76 -3.30
N ASN A 141 19.74 -1.68 -2.15
CA ASN A 141 19.23 -2.11 -0.84
C ASN A 141 18.50 -0.97 -0.15
N TYR A 142 17.31 -0.66 -0.69
CA TYR A 142 16.41 0.35 -0.16
C TYR A 142 14.97 -0.14 -0.05
N ALA A 143 14.36 0.03 1.12
CA ALA A 143 12.94 -0.17 1.30
C ALA A 143 12.35 0.84 2.29
N ALA A 144 11.03 1.05 2.15
CA ALA A 144 10.27 1.95 2.98
C ALA A 144 9.26 1.19 3.86
N HIS A 145 8.75 1.84 4.90
CA HIS A 145 7.78 1.24 5.85
C HIS A 145 6.56 0.55 5.21
N GLY A 146 6.18 0.97 3.99
CA GLY A 146 5.07 0.37 3.25
C GLY A 146 5.21 -1.14 3.11
N GLY A 147 6.44 -1.64 2.91
CA GLY A 147 6.76 -3.07 2.76
C GLY A 147 6.41 -3.93 3.96
N PHE A 148 6.29 -3.33 5.14
CA PHE A 148 5.86 -3.96 6.39
C PHE A 148 4.39 -3.65 6.75
N CYS A 149 3.83 -2.59 6.19
CA CYS A 149 2.53 -2.04 6.61
C CYS A 149 1.40 -2.37 5.62
N SER A 150 1.30 -1.61 4.53
CA SER A 150 0.13 -1.57 3.64
C SER A 150 0.47 -1.93 2.19
N VAL A 151 1.67 -2.44 1.90
CA VAL A 151 2.09 -2.73 0.52
C VAL A 151 1.13 -3.71 -0.17
N ASN A 152 0.60 -4.70 0.54
CA ASN A 152 -0.40 -5.60 -0.04
C ASN A 152 -1.70 -4.87 -0.43
N MET A 153 -2.15 -3.86 0.35
CA MET A 153 -3.26 -2.99 -0.05
C MET A 153 -2.92 -2.21 -1.33
N ALA A 154 -1.71 -1.64 -1.38
CA ALA A 154 -1.26 -0.80 -2.47
C ALA A 154 -1.07 -1.62 -3.74
N ALA A 155 -0.21 -2.63 -3.72
CA ALA A 155 0.09 -3.49 -4.84
C ALA A 155 -1.16 -4.23 -5.33
N GLY A 156 -1.92 -4.89 -4.44
CA GLY A 156 -3.09 -5.66 -4.83
C GLY A 156 -4.12 -4.84 -5.60
N LEU A 157 -4.37 -3.59 -5.21
CA LEU A 157 -5.30 -2.72 -5.93
C LEU A 157 -4.66 -1.99 -7.10
N ILE A 158 -3.42 -1.50 -6.99
CA ILE A 158 -2.78 -0.76 -8.09
C ILE A 158 -2.60 -1.66 -9.31
N TYR A 159 -2.21 -2.93 -9.13
CA TYR A 159 -2.13 -3.89 -10.23
C TYR A 159 -3.49 -4.29 -10.80
N THR A 160 -4.59 -4.07 -10.08
CA THR A 160 -5.94 -4.51 -10.49
C THR A 160 -6.77 -3.38 -11.09
N ILE A 161 -6.73 -2.21 -10.47
CA ILE A 161 -7.60 -1.06 -10.76
C ILE A 161 -6.83 0.27 -10.87
N GLY A 162 -5.50 0.27 -10.76
CA GLY A 162 -4.68 1.49 -10.91
C GLY A 162 -4.69 2.47 -9.72
N GLY A 163 -5.40 2.14 -8.63
CA GLY A 163 -5.50 2.95 -7.42
C GLY A 163 -5.43 2.11 -6.15
N SER A 164 -5.50 2.73 -4.97
CA SER A 164 -5.56 2.01 -3.69
C SER A 164 -6.35 2.79 -2.63
N PHE A 165 -6.68 2.14 -1.51
CA PHE A 165 -7.31 2.77 -0.34
C PHE A 165 -6.36 3.77 0.36
N TRP A 166 -6.94 4.56 1.25
CA TRP A 166 -6.28 5.46 2.20
C TRP A 166 -5.75 6.77 1.62
N GLU A 167 -4.45 6.86 1.37
CA GLU A 167 -3.81 8.06 0.81
C GLU A 167 -4.29 8.33 -0.61
N PHE A 168 -4.71 7.28 -1.32
CA PHE A 168 -5.04 7.35 -2.75
C PHE A 168 -6.53 7.26 -3.03
N GLY A 169 -7.36 6.81 -2.09
CA GLY A 169 -8.79 6.60 -2.34
C GLY A 169 -9.62 6.19 -1.13
N GLY A 170 -10.94 6.27 -1.25
CA GLY A 170 -11.87 5.92 -0.18
C GLY A 170 -13.32 5.86 -0.64
N PRO A 171 -14.23 5.44 0.28
CA PRO A 171 -15.65 5.32 -0.03
C PRO A 171 -16.32 6.68 -0.21
N ASP A 172 -17.20 6.81 -1.22
CA ASP A 172 -18.08 7.97 -1.40
C ASP A 172 -19.32 7.87 -0.49
N LEU A 173 -19.10 7.98 0.82
CA LEU A 173 -20.15 7.84 1.85
C LEU A 173 -21.24 8.92 1.77
N GLU A 174 -21.04 10.00 1.03
CA GLU A 174 -22.08 11.00 0.78
C GLU A 174 -23.23 10.41 -0.04
N ARG A 175 -22.90 9.56 -1.01
CA ARG A 175 -23.82 9.01 -2.01
C ARG A 175 -24.10 7.52 -1.84
N SER A 176 -23.21 6.80 -1.16
CA SER A 176 -23.35 5.36 -0.91
C SER A 176 -24.71 5.01 -0.28
N LYS A 177 -25.21 3.79 -0.57
CA LYS A 177 -26.38 3.19 0.08
C LYS A 177 -25.98 2.01 0.96
N LEU A 178 -24.99 1.24 0.51
CA LEU A 178 -24.37 0.15 1.25
C LEU A 178 -22.87 0.43 1.41
N PHE A 179 -22.39 0.32 2.64
CA PHE A 179 -20.97 0.46 2.96
C PHE A 179 -20.45 -0.79 3.66
N ILE A 180 -19.36 -1.34 3.14
CA ILE A 180 -18.69 -2.53 3.70
C ILE A 180 -17.30 -2.15 4.16
N MET A 181 -17.04 -2.32 5.46
CA MET A 181 -15.69 -2.14 6.04
C MET A 181 -15.11 -3.50 6.44
N ILE A 182 -13.94 -3.84 5.89
CA ILE A 182 -13.31 -5.15 6.07
C ILE A 182 -11.91 -4.95 6.70
N GLY A 183 -11.60 -5.67 7.78
CA GLY A 183 -10.24 -5.70 8.34
C GLY A 183 -9.68 -4.34 8.79
N THR A 184 -10.55 -3.37 9.13
CA THR A 184 -10.12 -2.02 9.52
C THR A 184 -10.20 -1.84 11.03
N ALA A 185 -9.04 -1.60 11.64
CA ALA A 185 -8.94 -1.25 13.04
C ALA A 185 -9.35 0.21 13.30
N GLU A 186 -9.77 0.47 14.53
CA GLU A 186 -10.47 1.68 14.97
C GLU A 186 -9.66 2.97 14.99
N ASP A 187 -8.33 2.85 14.98
CA ASP A 187 -7.39 3.97 14.90
C ASP A 187 -6.66 4.06 13.54
N HIS A 188 -6.89 3.08 12.66
CA HIS A 188 -6.24 2.99 11.34
C HIS A 188 -6.88 3.91 10.30
N HIS A 189 -8.11 4.38 10.57
CA HIS A 189 -8.71 5.52 9.91
C HIS A 189 -9.08 6.57 10.97
N SER A 190 -8.84 7.85 10.71
CA SER A 190 -8.97 8.88 11.75
C SER A 190 -10.42 9.34 11.97
N ASN A 191 -10.59 10.32 12.88
CA ASN A 191 -11.86 10.96 13.21
C ASN A 191 -12.76 11.39 12.02
N PRO A 192 -12.25 11.83 10.85
CA PRO A 192 -13.07 12.10 9.67
C PRO A 192 -13.95 10.93 9.24
N MET A 193 -13.50 9.68 9.35
CA MET A 193 -14.36 8.52 9.03
C MET A 193 -15.45 8.33 10.07
N LYS A 194 -15.19 8.66 11.34
CA LYS A 194 -16.23 8.61 12.38
C LYS A 194 -17.34 9.63 12.08
N ILE A 195 -16.97 10.84 11.63
CA ILE A 195 -17.92 11.86 11.18
C ILE A 195 -18.69 11.37 9.95
N ALA A 196 -17.98 10.88 8.93
CA ALA A 196 -18.58 10.41 7.69
C ALA A 196 -19.55 9.24 7.91
N LEU A 197 -19.19 8.28 8.78
CA LEU A 197 -20.06 7.17 9.18
C LEU A 197 -21.30 7.65 9.94
N ALA A 198 -21.15 8.59 10.87
CA ALA A 198 -22.28 9.15 11.60
C ALA A 198 -23.27 9.82 10.64
N ASP A 199 -22.78 10.60 9.68
CA ASP A 199 -23.64 11.29 8.70
C ASP A 199 -24.25 10.30 7.69
N PHE A 200 -23.49 9.29 7.24
CA PHE A 200 -23.97 8.20 6.38
C PHE A 200 -25.13 7.44 7.02
N LYS A 201 -24.96 7.00 8.27
CA LYS A 201 -26.01 6.28 9.00
C LYS A 201 -27.24 7.16 9.27
N ARG A 202 -27.07 8.45 9.60
CA ARG A 202 -28.20 9.39 9.77
C ARG A 202 -29.02 9.59 8.50
N ARG A 203 -28.40 9.44 7.31
CA ARG A 203 -29.10 9.46 6.02
C ARG A 203 -29.76 8.12 5.66
N GLY A 204 -29.72 7.12 6.54
CA GLY A 204 -30.28 5.79 6.31
C GLY A 204 -29.36 4.84 5.53
N GLY A 205 -28.07 5.16 5.41
CA GLY A 205 -27.09 4.26 4.81
C GLY A 205 -26.88 2.99 5.65
N ARG A 206 -26.74 1.84 4.99
CA ARG A 206 -26.49 0.54 5.64
C ARG A 206 -25.00 0.28 5.78
N PHE A 207 -24.53 0.06 7.01
CA PHE A 207 -23.13 -0.20 7.32
C PHE A 207 -22.91 -1.65 7.80
N ILE A 208 -22.15 -2.43 7.03
CA ILE A 208 -21.69 -3.78 7.37
C ILE A 208 -20.19 -3.74 7.70
N SER A 209 -19.80 -4.37 8.80
CA SER A 209 -18.40 -4.53 9.17
C SER A 209 -18.02 -6.01 9.26
N ILE A 210 -16.99 -6.41 8.52
CA ILE A 210 -16.42 -7.76 8.55
C ILE A 210 -15.08 -7.68 9.27
N ASN A 211 -14.99 -8.24 10.47
CA ASN A 211 -13.82 -8.13 11.33
C ASN A 211 -13.79 -9.28 12.36
N PRO A 212 -12.61 -9.81 12.75
CA PRO A 212 -12.53 -10.85 13.79
C PRO A 212 -13.04 -10.41 15.18
N ILE A 213 -13.00 -9.11 15.47
CA ILE A 213 -13.43 -8.54 16.76
C ILE A 213 -14.44 -7.42 16.54
N ARG A 214 -15.35 -7.23 17.49
CA ARG A 214 -16.40 -6.19 17.46
C ARG A 214 -16.00 -4.95 18.27
N THR A 215 -14.94 -4.25 17.87
CA THR A 215 -14.52 -2.98 18.50
C THR A 215 -14.61 -1.80 17.53
N GLY A 216 -14.55 -0.57 18.05
CA GLY A 216 -14.50 0.65 17.25
C GLY A 216 -15.61 0.80 16.20
N TYR A 217 -15.24 0.81 14.92
CA TYR A 217 -16.19 0.92 13.81
C TYR A 217 -17.19 -0.25 13.79
N SER A 218 -16.75 -1.47 14.09
CA SER A 218 -17.61 -2.65 14.11
C SER A 218 -18.65 -2.60 15.23
N ALA A 219 -18.42 -1.80 16.29
CA ALA A 219 -19.39 -1.64 17.37
C ALA A 219 -20.62 -0.81 16.95
N ILE A 220 -20.48 0.08 15.96
CA ILE A 220 -21.56 0.93 15.42
C ILE A 220 -22.13 0.44 14.08
N ALA A 221 -21.63 -0.69 13.57
CA ALA A 221 -22.15 -1.29 12.35
C ALA A 221 -23.60 -1.75 12.53
N ASP A 222 -24.41 -1.65 11.48
CA ASP A 222 -25.76 -2.23 11.47
C ASP A 222 -25.67 -3.76 11.52
N GLU A 223 -24.61 -4.31 10.93
CA GLU A 223 -24.26 -5.71 11.01
C GLU A 223 -22.75 -5.87 11.20
N TRP A 224 -22.35 -6.67 12.20
CA TRP A 224 -20.98 -7.15 12.36
C TRP A 224 -20.93 -8.63 12.01
N VAL A 225 -20.06 -8.97 11.06
CA VAL A 225 -19.80 -10.34 10.61
C VAL A 225 -18.43 -10.77 11.15
N PRO A 226 -18.38 -11.70 12.11
CA PRO A 226 -17.12 -12.25 12.61
C PRO A 226 -16.47 -13.11 11.52
N ILE A 227 -15.17 -12.96 11.33
CA ILE A 227 -14.39 -13.77 10.39
C ILE A 227 -13.14 -14.32 11.07
N LYS A 228 -12.74 -15.54 10.71
CA LYS A 228 -11.44 -16.09 11.10
C LYS A 228 -10.30 -15.23 10.50
N PRO A 229 -9.28 -14.83 11.29
CA PRO A 229 -8.18 -14.03 10.76
C PRO A 229 -7.49 -14.71 9.56
N GLY A 230 -7.23 -13.92 8.50
CA GLY A 230 -6.51 -14.38 7.31
C GLY A 230 -7.36 -15.10 6.26
N THR A 231 -8.68 -15.21 6.46
CA THR A 231 -9.58 -15.94 5.55
C THR A 231 -10.44 -15.05 4.66
N ASP A 232 -10.21 -13.74 4.64
CA ASP A 232 -10.98 -12.77 3.85
C ASP A 232 -10.98 -13.08 2.36
N GLY A 233 -9.87 -13.60 1.83
CA GLY A 233 -9.78 -14.02 0.42
C GLY A 233 -10.80 -15.11 0.05
N ALA A 234 -11.04 -16.07 0.93
CA ALA A 234 -12.04 -17.13 0.70
C ALA A 234 -13.47 -16.55 0.68
N LEU A 235 -13.78 -15.64 1.61
CA LEU A 235 -15.06 -14.93 1.63
C LEU A 235 -15.30 -14.16 0.32
N LEU A 236 -14.31 -13.38 -0.11
CA LEU A 236 -14.43 -12.54 -1.31
C LEU A 236 -14.60 -13.39 -2.57
N LEU A 237 -13.87 -14.49 -2.70
CA LEU A 237 -14.00 -15.43 -3.82
C LEU A 237 -15.38 -16.10 -3.87
N ALA A 238 -15.93 -16.50 -2.73
CA ALA A 238 -17.28 -17.04 -2.67
C ALA A 238 -18.36 -16.00 -3.00
N ILE A 239 -18.21 -14.76 -2.53
CA ILE A 239 -19.12 -13.66 -2.93
C ILE A 239 -19.05 -13.42 -4.44
N ILE A 240 -17.85 -13.40 -5.03
CA ILE A 240 -17.66 -13.25 -6.47
C ILE A 240 -18.39 -14.37 -7.24
N ARG A 241 -18.21 -15.63 -6.82
CA ARG A 241 -18.91 -16.78 -7.40
C ARG A 241 -20.42 -16.60 -7.36
N GLU A 242 -20.97 -16.25 -6.20
CA GLU A 242 -22.41 -16.04 -6.01
C GLU A 242 -22.97 -14.92 -6.91
N LEU A 243 -22.26 -13.80 -7.03
CA LEU A 243 -22.64 -12.70 -7.92
C LEU A 243 -22.68 -13.15 -9.39
N ILE A 244 -21.67 -13.93 -9.82
CA ILE A 244 -21.61 -14.46 -11.20
C ILE A 244 -22.74 -15.45 -11.45
N GLN A 245 -23.00 -16.39 -10.52
CA GLN A 245 -24.06 -17.38 -10.67
C GLN A 245 -25.46 -16.77 -10.73
N GLN A 246 -25.69 -15.70 -9.98
CA GLN A 246 -26.97 -14.98 -9.96
C GLN A 246 -27.13 -13.97 -11.10
N GLY A 247 -26.09 -13.73 -11.89
CA GLY A 247 -26.10 -12.69 -12.93
C GLY A 247 -26.15 -11.26 -12.38
N LEU A 248 -25.69 -11.05 -11.13
CA LEU A 248 -25.72 -9.78 -10.41
C LEU A 248 -24.41 -8.98 -10.60
N TYR A 249 -23.87 -8.98 -11.81
CA TYR A 249 -22.66 -8.24 -12.17
C TYR A 249 -22.97 -7.14 -13.18
N ASP A 250 -22.20 -6.05 -13.15
CA ASP A 250 -22.36 -4.93 -14.08
C ASP A 250 -21.67 -5.23 -15.41
N ARG A 251 -22.41 -5.86 -16.32
CA ARG A 251 -21.90 -6.20 -17.66
C ARG A 251 -21.37 -4.98 -18.42
N GLU A 252 -22.06 -3.85 -18.34
CA GLU A 252 -21.68 -2.65 -19.08
C GLU A 252 -20.34 -2.11 -18.58
N PHE A 253 -20.17 -2.05 -17.25
CA PHE A 253 -18.91 -1.68 -16.63
C PHE A 253 -17.77 -2.63 -17.04
N LEU A 254 -18.02 -3.94 -16.95
CA LEU A 254 -17.02 -4.96 -17.27
C LEU A 254 -16.54 -4.87 -18.72
N ILE A 255 -17.42 -4.58 -19.67
CA ILE A 255 -17.03 -4.45 -21.09
C ILE A 255 -16.27 -3.15 -21.35
N LYS A 256 -16.70 -2.03 -20.75
CA LYS A 256 -16.15 -0.71 -21.09
C LYS A 256 -14.82 -0.40 -20.42
N TYR A 257 -14.60 -0.86 -19.19
CA TYR A 257 -13.52 -0.37 -18.32
C TYR A 257 -12.60 -1.47 -17.80
N THR A 258 -12.69 -2.69 -18.34
CA THR A 258 -11.92 -3.83 -17.84
C THR A 258 -11.51 -4.75 -18.97
N ASN A 259 -10.57 -5.64 -18.69
CA ASN A 259 -10.14 -6.70 -19.59
C ASN A 259 -11.11 -7.90 -19.67
N SER A 260 -12.30 -7.82 -19.06
CA SER A 260 -13.23 -8.96 -18.93
C SER A 260 -13.63 -9.61 -20.26
N ALA A 261 -13.76 -8.81 -21.31
CA ALA A 261 -14.13 -9.26 -22.65
C ALA A 261 -12.92 -9.66 -23.51
N GLU A 262 -11.70 -9.34 -23.09
CA GLU A 262 -10.48 -9.60 -23.85
C GLU A 262 -10.20 -11.11 -23.93
N LEU A 263 -9.80 -11.56 -25.12
CA LEU A 263 -9.56 -12.96 -25.42
C LEU A 263 -8.19 -13.41 -24.90
N VAL A 264 -8.19 -14.52 -24.17
CA VAL A 264 -7.01 -15.21 -23.63
C VAL A 264 -6.84 -16.54 -24.36
N VAL A 265 -5.61 -16.90 -24.69
CA VAL A 265 -5.28 -18.18 -25.33
C VAL A 265 -5.49 -19.32 -24.34
N ASP A 266 -6.38 -20.26 -24.70
CA ASP A 266 -6.76 -21.42 -23.88
C ASP A 266 -6.34 -22.72 -24.56
N ASP A 267 -5.03 -22.87 -24.77
CA ASP A 267 -4.43 -24.06 -25.35
C ASP A 267 -3.11 -24.41 -24.63
N PRO A 268 -3.11 -25.40 -23.70
CA PRO A 268 -1.95 -25.75 -22.88
C PRO A 268 -0.69 -26.17 -23.65
N GLU A 269 -0.83 -26.55 -24.92
CA GLU A 269 0.31 -26.98 -25.76
C GLU A 269 1.06 -25.80 -26.41
N ARG A 270 0.56 -24.57 -26.23
CA ARG A 270 1.17 -23.36 -26.79
C ARG A 270 1.99 -22.61 -25.76
N ASP A 271 3.10 -22.02 -26.21
CA ASP A 271 3.96 -21.18 -25.38
C ASP A 271 3.27 -19.90 -24.87
N ASP A 272 2.25 -19.43 -25.58
CA ASP A 272 1.44 -18.26 -25.22
C ASP A 272 0.15 -18.59 -24.45
N HIS A 273 0.01 -19.83 -23.95
CA HIS A 273 -1.12 -20.21 -23.10
C HIS A 273 -1.27 -19.27 -21.90
N GLY A 274 -2.50 -18.79 -21.66
CA GLY A 274 -2.79 -17.88 -20.56
C GLY A 274 -2.43 -16.41 -20.83
N LEU A 275 -1.89 -16.09 -22.01
CA LEU A 275 -1.65 -14.71 -22.45
C LEU A 275 -2.84 -14.18 -23.25
N PHE A 276 -3.02 -12.85 -23.25
CA PHE A 276 -4.00 -12.20 -24.13
C PHE A 276 -3.62 -12.41 -25.60
N ARG A 277 -4.60 -12.77 -26.43
CA ARG A 277 -4.43 -12.80 -27.88
C ARG A 277 -4.30 -11.36 -28.38
N ARG A 278 -3.22 -11.11 -29.11
CA ARG A 278 -2.89 -9.78 -29.64
C ARG A 278 -2.70 -9.81 -31.15
N PHE A 279 -3.02 -8.70 -31.81
CA PHE A 279 -2.65 -8.44 -33.19
C PHE A 279 -1.40 -7.54 -33.26
N GLU A 280 -0.69 -7.57 -34.39
CA GLU A 280 0.47 -6.73 -34.58
C GLU A 280 0.06 -5.26 -34.70
N THR A 281 0.66 -4.41 -33.88
CA THR A 281 0.53 -2.96 -33.97
C THR A 281 1.89 -2.32 -33.67
N HIS A 282 2.02 -1.04 -34.04
CA HIS A 282 3.15 -0.26 -33.56
C HIS A 282 3.02 -0.07 -32.05
N VAL A 283 3.99 -0.59 -31.30
CA VAL A 283 4.10 -0.36 -29.86
C VAL A 283 4.68 1.04 -29.67
N GLU A 284 3.87 1.97 -29.15
CA GLU A 284 4.36 3.30 -28.80
C GLU A 284 5.47 3.22 -27.74
N GLU A 285 6.41 4.16 -27.80
CA GLU A 285 7.52 4.24 -26.85
C GLU A 285 6.98 4.66 -25.47
N GLY A 286 6.96 3.72 -24.51
CA GLY A 286 6.41 3.96 -23.18
C GLY A 286 6.10 2.68 -22.42
N CYS A 287 5.49 2.81 -21.24
CA CYS A 287 5.07 1.67 -20.41
C CYS A 287 3.55 1.40 -20.49
N PHE A 288 2.85 1.99 -21.47
CA PHE A 288 1.44 1.76 -21.70
C PHE A 288 1.24 0.39 -22.36
N ASP A 289 0.24 -0.36 -21.89
CA ASP A 289 -0.14 -1.61 -22.53
C ASP A 289 -0.77 -1.29 -23.89
N PRO A 290 -0.28 -1.84 -25.01
CA PRO A 290 -0.85 -1.55 -26.31
C PRO A 290 -2.32 -1.98 -26.41
N GLU A 291 -3.12 -1.14 -27.07
CA GLU A 291 -4.52 -1.43 -27.41
C GLU A 291 -4.61 -2.37 -28.61
N ASN A 292 -4.00 -3.55 -28.49
CA ASN A 292 -3.87 -4.53 -29.56
C ASN A 292 -4.47 -5.89 -29.24
N LYS A 293 -5.44 -5.92 -28.34
CA LYS A 293 -6.11 -7.14 -27.89
C LYS A 293 -7.37 -7.39 -28.73
N LEU A 294 -7.95 -8.58 -28.58
CA LEU A 294 -9.14 -8.97 -29.32
C LEU A 294 -10.34 -9.23 -28.40
N TRP A 295 -11.53 -8.96 -28.92
CA TRP A 295 -12.82 -9.41 -28.40
C TRP A 295 -13.43 -10.45 -29.34
N TRP A 296 -14.37 -11.24 -28.82
CA TRP A 296 -15.31 -12.00 -29.67
C TRP A 296 -16.64 -11.25 -29.73
N ASP A 297 -16.99 -10.72 -30.91
CA ASP A 297 -18.22 -9.98 -31.10
C ASP A 297 -19.43 -10.92 -31.12
N ARG A 298 -20.51 -10.54 -30.43
CA ARG A 298 -21.70 -11.39 -30.30
C ARG A 298 -22.51 -11.51 -31.58
N GLU A 299 -22.60 -10.43 -32.37
CA GLU A 299 -23.46 -10.35 -33.55
C GLU A 299 -22.75 -10.84 -34.81
N LEU A 300 -21.46 -10.51 -34.96
CA LEU A 300 -20.63 -10.98 -36.07
C LEU A 300 -20.11 -12.40 -35.88
N ASP A 301 -20.13 -12.90 -34.64
CA ASP A 301 -19.63 -14.22 -34.24
C ASP A 301 -18.20 -14.52 -34.73
N ARG A 302 -17.31 -13.55 -34.50
CA ARG A 302 -15.89 -13.59 -34.88
C ARG A 302 -15.06 -12.70 -33.97
N GLU A 303 -13.75 -12.83 -34.05
CA GLU A 303 -12.83 -11.91 -33.42
C GLU A 303 -12.86 -10.50 -34.04
N ILE A 304 -12.67 -9.51 -33.19
CA ILE A 304 -12.60 -8.09 -33.54
C ILE A 304 -11.63 -7.36 -32.61
N SER A 305 -11.06 -6.25 -33.07
CA SER A 305 -10.24 -5.39 -32.21
C SER A 305 -11.06 -4.84 -31.04
N THR A 306 -10.44 -4.74 -29.86
CA THR A 306 -11.01 -4.03 -28.73
C THR A 306 -11.43 -2.60 -29.12
N HIS A 307 -12.45 -2.08 -28.45
CA HIS A 307 -12.99 -0.72 -28.62
C HIS A 307 -13.49 -0.37 -30.03
N THR A 308 -13.73 -1.37 -30.89
CA THR A 308 -14.34 -1.12 -32.20
C THR A 308 -15.76 -0.56 -32.03
N PRO A 309 -16.10 0.60 -32.62
CA PRO A 309 -17.41 1.21 -32.45
C PRO A 309 -18.57 0.29 -32.87
N GLY A 310 -19.61 0.23 -32.03
CA GLY A 310 -20.83 -0.54 -32.30
C GLY A 310 -20.74 -2.04 -32.03
N THR A 311 -19.65 -2.52 -31.44
CA THR A 311 -19.48 -3.94 -31.08
C THR A 311 -20.14 -4.30 -29.74
N ASP A 312 -20.57 -5.55 -29.59
CA ASP A 312 -21.08 -6.11 -28.34
C ASP A 312 -20.30 -7.39 -27.98
N PRO A 313 -19.23 -7.30 -27.18
CA PRO A 313 -18.36 -8.44 -26.97
C PRO A 313 -18.96 -9.47 -25.98
N ARG A 314 -18.64 -10.75 -26.22
CA ARG A 314 -18.98 -11.87 -25.33
C ARG A 314 -18.13 -11.80 -24.05
N LEU A 315 -18.77 -11.99 -22.90
CA LEU A 315 -18.07 -12.25 -21.62
C LEU A 315 -17.95 -13.74 -21.28
N LEU A 316 -18.76 -14.58 -21.93
CA LEU A 316 -18.87 -16.01 -21.63
C LEU A 316 -18.75 -16.81 -22.92
N GLY A 317 -18.25 -18.04 -22.80
CA GLY A 317 -18.09 -18.98 -23.91
C GLY A 317 -16.63 -19.32 -24.20
N SER A 318 -16.45 -20.27 -25.12
CA SER A 318 -15.16 -20.68 -25.64
C SER A 318 -15.24 -20.63 -27.15
N PHE A 319 -14.20 -20.08 -27.78
CA PHE A 319 -14.20 -19.78 -29.20
C PHE A 319 -12.92 -20.32 -29.85
N THR A 320 -12.91 -20.33 -31.16
CA THR A 320 -11.76 -20.74 -31.96
C THR A 320 -11.58 -19.70 -33.05
N LEU A 321 -10.39 -19.09 -33.09
CA LEU A 321 -10.04 -18.08 -34.10
C LEU A 321 -9.94 -18.72 -35.49
N GLU A 322 -9.89 -17.91 -36.54
CA GLU A 322 -9.71 -18.39 -37.92
C GLU A 322 -8.43 -19.24 -38.10
N ASP A 323 -7.38 -18.96 -37.33
CA ASP A 323 -6.12 -19.71 -37.35
C ASP A 323 -6.15 -21.03 -36.54
N GLY A 324 -7.29 -21.37 -35.94
CA GLY A 324 -7.48 -22.57 -35.11
C GLY A 324 -7.12 -22.40 -33.63
N THR A 325 -6.64 -21.23 -33.21
CA THR A 325 -6.29 -20.97 -31.80
C THR A 325 -7.54 -20.96 -30.93
N LYS A 326 -7.55 -21.76 -29.87
CA LYS A 326 -8.62 -21.76 -28.86
C LYS A 326 -8.47 -20.58 -27.92
N VAL A 327 -9.58 -19.88 -27.68
CA VAL A 327 -9.60 -18.68 -26.84
C VAL A 327 -10.84 -18.62 -25.96
N LYS A 328 -10.73 -17.91 -24.83
CA LYS A 328 -11.85 -17.58 -23.94
C LYS A 328 -11.75 -16.11 -23.53
N PRO A 329 -12.88 -15.40 -23.33
CA PRO A 329 -12.87 -14.12 -22.65
C PRO A 329 -12.30 -14.28 -21.23
N ALA A 330 -11.56 -13.29 -20.73
CA ALA A 330 -11.01 -13.32 -19.37
C ALA A 330 -12.09 -13.54 -18.30
N PHE A 331 -13.31 -13.02 -18.50
CA PHE A 331 -14.42 -13.24 -17.57
C PHE A 331 -14.93 -14.68 -17.54
N GLN A 332 -14.87 -15.41 -18.67
CA GLN A 332 -15.15 -16.84 -18.68
C GLN A 332 -14.13 -17.61 -17.83
N LEU A 333 -12.84 -17.27 -17.95
CA LEU A 333 -11.78 -17.87 -17.14
C LEU A 333 -11.96 -17.54 -15.65
N LEU A 334 -12.41 -16.33 -15.31
CA LEU A 334 -12.74 -15.97 -13.93
C LEU A 334 -13.90 -16.82 -13.40
N LYS A 335 -14.99 -16.98 -14.18
CA LYS A 335 -16.14 -17.81 -13.81
C LYS A 335 -15.72 -19.26 -13.55
N GLU A 336 -14.91 -19.84 -14.41
CA GLU A 336 -14.36 -21.20 -14.26
C GLU A 336 -13.46 -21.28 -13.02
N ARG A 337 -12.59 -20.28 -12.81
CA ARG A 337 -11.69 -20.25 -11.65
C ARG A 337 -12.45 -20.22 -10.33
N VAL A 338 -13.56 -19.50 -10.25
CA VAL A 338 -14.31 -19.35 -8.99
C VAL A 338 -15.37 -20.43 -8.78
N GLU A 339 -15.54 -21.36 -9.70
CA GLU A 339 -16.58 -22.39 -9.64
C GLU A 339 -16.50 -23.23 -8.35
N GLU A 340 -15.28 -23.56 -7.93
CA GLU A 340 -14.96 -24.36 -6.74
C GLU A 340 -15.16 -23.60 -5.41
N TYR A 341 -15.24 -22.26 -5.41
CA TYR A 341 -15.33 -21.45 -4.19
C TYR A 341 -16.77 -21.28 -3.72
N THR A 342 -17.47 -22.39 -3.40
CA THR A 342 -18.87 -22.34 -2.95
C THR A 342 -19.03 -21.65 -1.60
N VAL A 343 -20.27 -21.27 -1.25
CA VAL A 343 -20.56 -20.67 0.06
C VAL A 343 -20.33 -21.65 1.20
N GLU A 344 -20.56 -22.95 0.99
CA GLU A 344 -20.26 -24.02 1.96
C GLU A 344 -18.75 -24.18 2.14
N TRP A 345 -17.98 -24.17 1.05
CA TRP A 345 -16.51 -24.17 1.11
C TRP A 345 -15.97 -22.97 1.90
N ALA A 346 -16.54 -21.79 1.67
CA ALA A 346 -16.14 -20.59 2.40
C ALA A 346 -16.59 -20.62 3.87
N GLU A 347 -17.73 -21.23 4.19
CA GLU A 347 -18.18 -21.41 5.58
C GLU A 347 -17.16 -22.21 6.40
N ASP A 348 -16.68 -23.33 5.86
CA ASP A 348 -15.69 -24.19 6.51
C ASP A 348 -14.38 -23.46 6.81
N ILE A 349 -13.97 -22.54 5.92
CA ILE A 349 -12.71 -21.79 6.06
C ILE A 349 -12.87 -20.58 6.98
N THR A 350 -13.92 -19.79 6.73
CA THR A 350 -14.10 -18.46 7.34
C THR A 350 -14.83 -18.50 8.68
N GLY A 351 -15.62 -19.56 8.91
CA GLY A 351 -16.58 -19.64 10.01
C GLY A 351 -17.84 -18.79 9.82
N ILE A 352 -18.03 -18.16 8.65
CA ILE A 352 -19.23 -17.38 8.33
C ILE A 352 -20.27 -18.32 7.72
N PRO A 353 -21.51 -18.40 8.24
CA PRO A 353 -22.53 -19.28 7.69
C PRO A 353 -22.77 -19.05 6.20
N ALA A 354 -22.92 -20.12 5.41
CA ALA A 354 -23.14 -20.04 3.97
C ALA A 354 -24.31 -19.13 3.58
N GLU A 355 -25.42 -19.19 4.32
CA GLU A 355 -26.58 -18.31 4.11
C GLU A 355 -26.25 -16.83 4.34
N THR A 356 -25.33 -16.51 5.25
CA THR A 356 -24.84 -15.14 5.44
C THR A 356 -24.02 -14.70 4.22
N ILE A 357 -23.11 -15.53 3.73
CA ILE A 357 -22.28 -15.22 2.55
C ILE A 357 -23.17 -14.98 1.33
N LYS A 358 -24.13 -15.87 1.09
CA LYS A 358 -25.10 -15.78 0.01
C LYS A 358 -25.95 -14.50 0.09
N ARG A 359 -26.44 -14.16 1.29
CA ARG A 359 -27.19 -12.92 1.51
C ARG A 359 -26.33 -11.70 1.25
N LEU A 360 -25.08 -11.66 1.74
CA LEU A 360 -24.17 -10.55 1.53
C LEU A 360 -23.94 -10.33 0.03
N ALA A 361 -23.66 -11.40 -0.74
CA ALA A 361 -23.51 -11.32 -2.19
C ALA A 361 -24.77 -10.79 -2.87
N HIS A 362 -25.94 -11.35 -2.53
CA HIS A 362 -27.21 -10.93 -3.09
C HIS A 362 -27.51 -9.45 -2.78
N GLU A 363 -27.33 -9.02 -1.53
CA GLU A 363 -27.55 -7.65 -1.10
C GLU A 363 -26.62 -6.66 -1.82
N MET A 364 -25.33 -6.98 -1.95
CA MET A 364 -24.39 -6.16 -2.73
C MET A 364 -24.82 -6.03 -4.19
N GLY A 365 -25.14 -7.16 -4.84
CA GLY A 365 -25.54 -7.21 -6.24
C GLY A 365 -26.84 -6.46 -6.52
N VAL A 366 -27.86 -6.63 -5.68
CA VAL A 366 -29.16 -5.95 -5.82
C VAL A 366 -29.03 -4.45 -5.57
N VAL A 367 -28.29 -4.03 -4.54
CA VAL A 367 -28.06 -2.59 -4.28
C VAL A 367 -27.31 -1.95 -5.44
N ALA A 368 -26.26 -2.60 -5.96
CA ALA A 368 -25.51 -2.10 -7.10
C ALA A 368 -26.37 -1.98 -8.37
N ARG A 369 -27.20 -2.99 -8.67
CA ARG A 369 -28.03 -3.04 -9.88
C ARG A 369 -29.26 -2.13 -9.83
N ASP A 370 -29.98 -2.12 -8.71
CA ASP A 370 -31.33 -1.55 -8.63
C ASP A 370 -31.38 -0.15 -8.02
N GLN A 371 -30.36 0.25 -7.25
CA GLN A 371 -30.32 1.56 -6.59
C GLN A 371 -29.36 2.53 -7.29
N LYS A 372 -29.24 2.43 -8.62
CA LYS A 372 -28.33 3.26 -9.41
C LYS A 372 -28.53 4.75 -9.14
N ILE A 373 -27.41 5.45 -9.05
CA ILE A 373 -27.34 6.89 -8.96
C ILE A 373 -27.12 7.42 -10.37
N GLU A 374 -27.81 8.49 -10.72
CA GLU A 374 -27.56 9.26 -11.93
C GLU A 374 -27.33 10.72 -11.57
N LEU A 375 -26.22 11.29 -12.03
CA LEU A 375 -25.89 12.69 -11.88
C LEU A 375 -25.89 13.34 -13.27
N PRO A 376 -26.60 14.47 -13.46
CA PRO A 376 -26.68 15.16 -14.76
C PRO A 376 -25.39 15.96 -15.02
N ILE A 377 -24.28 15.24 -15.15
CA ILE A 377 -22.94 15.77 -15.38
C ILE A 377 -22.45 15.15 -16.68
N GLN A 378 -22.28 15.98 -17.70
CA GLN A 378 -21.72 15.55 -18.97
C GLN A 378 -20.21 15.27 -18.81
N TRP A 379 -19.72 14.25 -19.50
CA TRP A 379 -18.31 13.88 -19.49
C TRP A 379 -17.93 13.11 -20.75
N THR A 380 -16.65 13.15 -21.10
CA THR A 380 -16.07 12.35 -22.18
C THR A 380 -15.19 11.26 -21.57
N ASP A 381 -15.36 10.01 -22.01
CA ASP A 381 -14.57 8.90 -21.51
C ASP A 381 -13.17 8.81 -22.16
N SER A 382 -12.36 7.85 -21.68
CA SER A 382 -10.99 7.61 -22.21
C SER A 382 -10.96 7.18 -23.67
N TRP A 383 -12.11 6.83 -24.25
CA TRP A 383 -12.27 6.39 -25.63
C TRP A 383 -12.86 7.50 -26.53
N GLY A 384 -13.02 8.71 -26.00
CA GLY A 384 -13.54 9.85 -26.74
C GLY A 384 -15.05 9.84 -26.94
N ASN A 385 -15.80 9.01 -26.21
CA ASN A 385 -17.26 9.02 -26.28
C ASN A 385 -17.83 10.03 -25.28
N ASP A 386 -18.78 10.83 -25.75
CA ASP A 386 -19.52 11.77 -24.91
C ASP A 386 -20.71 11.09 -24.22
N HIS A 387 -20.88 11.38 -22.93
CA HIS A 387 -21.94 10.86 -22.08
C HIS A 387 -22.75 12.03 -21.49
N GLU A 388 -24.08 11.93 -21.51
CA GLU A 388 -24.96 12.97 -20.98
C GLU A 388 -25.01 13.03 -19.44
N SER A 389 -24.75 11.90 -18.79
CA SER A 389 -24.81 11.74 -17.33
C SER A 389 -23.73 10.81 -16.80
N VAL A 390 -23.47 10.90 -15.50
CA VAL A 390 -22.62 9.95 -14.75
C VAL A 390 -23.51 9.02 -13.96
N THR A 391 -23.43 7.73 -14.24
CA THR A 391 -24.12 6.68 -13.47
C THR A 391 -23.22 6.10 -12.38
N GLY A 392 -23.79 5.61 -11.28
CA GLY A 392 -23.02 4.93 -10.24
C GLY A 392 -23.79 3.89 -9.45
N ASN A 393 -23.07 2.83 -9.06
CA ASN A 393 -23.59 1.73 -8.27
C ASN A 393 -23.22 1.97 -6.80
N PRO A 394 -24.19 2.20 -5.89
CA PRO A 394 -23.91 2.84 -4.60
C PRO A 394 -23.48 1.87 -3.49
N VAL A 395 -22.57 0.97 -3.82
CA VAL A 395 -21.92 0.05 -2.89
C VAL A 395 -20.46 0.48 -2.76
N SER A 396 -20.05 0.88 -1.55
CA SER A 396 -18.68 1.32 -1.29
C SER A 396 -17.98 0.42 -0.29
N PHE A 397 -16.67 0.37 -0.42
CA PHE A 397 -15.80 -0.48 0.40
C PHE A 397 -14.77 0.36 1.14
N HIS A 398 -14.28 -0.17 2.26
CA HIS A 398 -13.07 0.29 2.90
C HIS A 398 -12.34 -0.88 3.54
N ALA A 399 -11.08 -1.10 3.16
CA ALA A 399 -10.26 -2.17 3.71
C ALA A 399 -8.86 -1.70 4.08
N MET A 400 -8.24 -2.39 5.04
CA MET A 400 -6.96 -2.01 5.66
C MET A 400 -6.13 -3.23 6.09
N ARG A 401 -5.24 -3.03 7.08
CA ARG A 401 -4.23 -4.00 7.54
C ARG A 401 -4.78 -5.37 7.94
N GLY A 402 -6.05 -5.51 8.32
CA GLY A 402 -6.62 -6.83 8.61
C GLY A 402 -6.55 -7.78 7.41
N LEU A 403 -6.64 -7.27 6.18
CA LEU A 403 -6.46 -8.04 4.95
C LEU A 403 -5.00 -8.01 4.48
N ALA A 404 -4.36 -6.84 4.55
CA ALA A 404 -3.04 -6.64 3.95
C ALA A 404 -1.87 -7.18 4.77
N ALA A 405 -1.95 -7.18 6.10
CA ALA A 405 -0.87 -7.65 6.97
C ALA A 405 -0.94 -9.18 7.18
N HIS A 406 -1.02 -9.92 6.08
CA HIS A 406 -1.07 -11.38 6.07
C HIS A 406 -0.30 -11.92 4.85
N SER A 407 0.18 -13.17 4.93
CA SER A 407 0.99 -13.81 3.87
C SER A 407 0.24 -13.97 2.54
N ASN A 408 -1.09 -14.08 2.59
CA ASN A 408 -1.98 -14.10 1.41
C ASN A 408 -2.59 -12.73 1.09
N GLY A 409 -2.14 -11.65 1.75
CA GLY A 409 -2.79 -10.34 1.70
C GLY A 409 -2.87 -9.74 0.31
N PHE A 410 -1.84 -9.91 -0.53
CA PHE A 410 -1.88 -9.46 -1.93
C PHE A 410 -3.08 -10.05 -2.68
N GLN A 411 -3.30 -11.37 -2.54
CA GLN A 411 -4.38 -12.07 -3.25
C GLN A 411 -5.75 -11.71 -2.68
N ALA A 412 -5.89 -11.58 -1.35
CA ALA A 412 -7.13 -11.13 -0.73
C ALA A 412 -7.55 -9.73 -1.22
N ILE A 413 -6.57 -8.82 -1.35
CA ILE A 413 -6.81 -7.48 -1.88
C ILE A 413 -7.10 -7.48 -3.38
N ARG A 414 -6.42 -8.34 -4.15
CA ARG A 414 -6.74 -8.54 -5.56
C ARG A 414 -8.19 -9.01 -5.75
N SER A 415 -8.63 -9.96 -4.93
CA SER A 415 -10.04 -10.41 -4.92
C SER A 415 -11.01 -9.28 -4.53
N LEU A 416 -10.65 -8.40 -3.60
CA LEU A 416 -11.46 -7.22 -3.29
C LEU A 416 -11.56 -6.26 -4.48
N GLY A 417 -10.46 -6.04 -5.21
CA GLY A 417 -10.44 -5.30 -6.46
C GLY A 417 -11.40 -5.90 -7.49
N ILE A 418 -11.32 -7.21 -7.71
CA ILE A 418 -12.21 -7.95 -8.63
C ILE A 418 -13.68 -7.81 -8.20
N LEU A 419 -13.99 -7.95 -6.91
CA LEU A 419 -15.35 -7.79 -6.39
C LEU A 419 -15.91 -6.40 -6.69
N MET A 420 -15.14 -5.33 -6.42
CA MET A 420 -15.55 -3.96 -6.74
C MET A 420 -15.77 -3.74 -8.23
N THR A 421 -14.94 -4.37 -9.07
CA THR A 421 -15.03 -4.31 -10.53
C THR A 421 -16.28 -5.02 -11.05
N ILE A 422 -16.60 -6.22 -10.54
CA ILE A 422 -17.81 -6.98 -10.90
C ILE A 422 -19.08 -6.22 -10.52
N LEU A 423 -19.06 -5.53 -9.38
CA LEU A 423 -20.17 -4.68 -8.94
C LEU A 423 -20.24 -3.34 -9.69
N GLY A 424 -19.24 -2.98 -10.51
CA GLY A 424 -19.18 -1.70 -11.22
C GLY A 424 -19.06 -0.49 -10.29
N THR A 425 -18.34 -0.63 -9.17
CA THR A 425 -18.31 0.40 -8.11
C THR A 425 -17.06 1.28 -8.13
N VAL A 426 -16.07 0.99 -8.99
CA VAL A 426 -14.79 1.70 -9.04
C VAL A 426 -14.96 3.03 -9.80
N ASP A 427 -14.54 4.13 -9.18
CA ASP A 427 -14.64 5.51 -9.67
C ASP A 427 -16.06 5.91 -10.11
N ARG A 428 -17.06 5.39 -9.39
CA ARG A 428 -18.47 5.68 -9.60
C ARG A 428 -19.09 6.41 -8.40
N PRO A 429 -20.10 7.29 -8.61
CA PRO A 429 -20.87 7.90 -7.53
C PRO A 429 -21.41 6.87 -6.54
N GLY A 430 -21.17 7.09 -5.24
CA GLY A 430 -21.58 6.16 -4.18
C GLY A 430 -20.75 4.87 -4.08
N GLY A 431 -19.72 4.70 -4.91
CA GLY A 431 -18.80 3.57 -4.88
C GLY A 431 -17.47 3.88 -4.20
N PHE A 432 -16.41 3.19 -4.64
CA PHE A 432 -15.02 3.48 -4.27
C PHE A 432 -14.45 4.52 -5.22
N ARG A 433 -13.78 5.55 -4.70
CA ARG A 433 -13.13 6.58 -5.52
C ARG A 433 -11.66 6.70 -5.17
N HIS A 434 -10.80 6.72 -6.17
CA HIS A 434 -9.40 7.09 -5.97
C HIS A 434 -9.02 8.35 -6.75
N LYS A 435 -8.05 9.10 -6.24
CA LYS A 435 -7.55 10.31 -6.88
C LYS A 435 -6.40 9.92 -7.81
N ALA A 436 -6.69 9.69 -9.09
CA ALA A 436 -5.64 9.75 -10.11
C ALA A 436 -5.52 11.20 -10.59
N PRO A 437 -4.39 11.90 -10.34
CA PRO A 437 -4.25 13.31 -10.76
C PRO A 437 -4.15 13.50 -12.28
N PHE A 438 -3.94 12.42 -13.05
CA PHE A 438 -3.87 12.34 -14.52
C PHE A 438 -3.89 10.85 -14.94
N PRO A 439 -4.13 10.50 -16.24
CA PRO A 439 -4.09 9.12 -16.72
C PRO A 439 -2.72 8.49 -16.41
N ARG A 440 -2.70 7.35 -15.72
CA ARG A 440 -1.48 6.62 -15.40
C ARG A 440 -1.54 5.21 -15.96
N PRO A 441 -0.42 4.68 -16.48
CA PRO A 441 -0.33 3.28 -16.85
C PRO A 441 -0.54 2.39 -15.61
N ILE A 442 -1.13 1.22 -15.85
CA ILE A 442 -1.45 0.23 -14.83
C ILE A 442 -0.70 -1.06 -15.20
N PRO A 443 0.32 -1.48 -14.42
CA PRO A 443 0.91 -0.78 -13.27
C PRO A 443 1.76 0.45 -13.69
N PRO A 444 2.19 1.29 -12.74
CA PRO A 444 3.04 2.46 -13.03
C PRO A 444 4.37 2.11 -13.72
N CYS A 445 4.91 3.04 -14.53
CA CYS A 445 6.13 2.81 -15.32
C CYS A 445 7.42 2.46 -14.57
N PRO A 446 7.76 3.05 -13.40
CA PRO A 446 9.08 2.88 -12.82
C PRO A 446 9.42 1.41 -12.57
N LYS A 447 10.57 0.95 -13.08
CA LYS A 447 11.07 -0.41 -12.90
C LYS A 447 12.27 -0.43 -11.95
N PRO A 448 12.45 -1.51 -11.17
CA PRO A 448 13.74 -1.77 -10.53
C PRO A 448 14.80 -2.06 -11.59
N PRO A 449 16.10 -2.01 -11.23
CA PRO A 449 17.11 -2.71 -12.00
C PRO A 449 16.69 -4.18 -12.17
N ASN A 450 17.05 -4.79 -13.29
CA ASN A 450 16.67 -6.16 -13.61
C ASN A 450 17.88 -7.09 -13.76
N SER A 451 19.09 -6.61 -13.47
CA SER A 451 20.30 -7.41 -13.49
C SER A 451 21.39 -6.83 -12.57
N PRO A 452 22.36 -7.64 -12.11
CA PRO A 452 23.47 -7.18 -11.27
C PRO A 452 24.28 -6.04 -11.92
N GLU A 453 24.34 -5.98 -13.25
CA GLU A 453 25.04 -4.94 -14.00
C GLU A 453 24.48 -3.54 -13.73
N GLY A 454 23.22 -3.45 -13.31
CA GLY A 454 22.59 -2.19 -12.90
C GLY A 454 23.14 -1.58 -11.61
N VAL A 455 24.06 -2.27 -10.93
CA VAL A 455 24.76 -1.80 -9.72
C VAL A 455 26.26 -1.71 -10.00
N GLN A 456 26.78 -0.50 -10.23
CA GLN A 456 28.20 -0.29 -10.50
C GLN A 456 28.85 0.69 -9.51
N PRO A 457 30.13 0.48 -9.13
CA PRO A 457 30.84 1.38 -8.25
C PRO A 457 30.90 2.81 -8.80
N ASN A 458 30.79 3.80 -7.91
CA ASN A 458 30.81 5.24 -8.22
C ASN A 458 29.75 5.73 -9.22
N THR A 459 28.72 4.93 -9.52
CA THR A 459 27.63 5.32 -10.42
C THR A 459 26.27 5.33 -9.70
N PRO A 460 25.30 6.10 -10.19
CA PRO A 460 23.91 5.93 -9.80
C PRO A 460 23.36 4.55 -10.22
N LEU A 461 22.36 4.07 -9.49
CA LEU A 461 21.63 2.84 -9.79
C LEU A 461 20.90 2.94 -11.14
N ASP A 462 21.04 1.91 -11.98
CA ASP A 462 20.35 1.83 -13.28
C ASP A 462 18.88 1.41 -13.12
N GLY A 463 18.06 2.37 -12.69
CA GLY A 463 16.64 2.16 -12.43
C GLY A 463 16.17 2.94 -11.21
N MET A 464 15.05 2.53 -10.64
CA MET A 464 14.59 3.02 -9.33
C MET A 464 14.79 1.93 -8.29
N PRO A 465 15.21 2.24 -7.05
CA PRO A 465 15.33 1.23 -6.02
C PRO A 465 13.98 0.59 -5.65
N LEU A 466 12.86 1.24 -5.96
CA LEU A 466 11.51 0.68 -5.87
C LEU A 466 10.82 0.82 -7.23
N GLY A 467 10.10 -0.20 -7.67
CA GLY A 467 9.42 -0.20 -8.95
C GLY A 467 8.27 -1.20 -9.02
N TRP A 468 7.72 -1.34 -10.22
CA TRP A 468 6.50 -2.09 -10.52
C TRP A 468 6.74 -3.11 -11.64
N PRO A 469 7.28 -4.30 -11.34
CA PRO A 469 7.45 -5.37 -12.33
C PRO A 469 6.13 -5.74 -13.00
N SER A 470 6.13 -5.96 -14.32
CA SER A 470 4.97 -6.38 -15.11
C SER A 470 5.22 -7.64 -15.93
N LYS A 471 6.49 -8.06 -16.06
CA LYS A 471 6.90 -9.28 -16.75
C LYS A 471 8.12 -9.90 -16.05
N PRO A 472 8.43 -11.19 -16.30
CA PRO A 472 9.61 -11.84 -15.74
C PRO A 472 10.94 -11.09 -15.95
N ASP A 473 11.14 -10.47 -17.12
CA ASP A 473 12.37 -9.70 -17.43
C ASP A 473 12.55 -8.44 -16.57
N ASP A 474 11.52 -8.04 -15.80
CA ASP A 474 11.61 -6.92 -14.87
C ASP A 474 12.10 -7.36 -13.47
N LEU A 475 12.29 -8.66 -13.24
CA LEU A 475 12.78 -9.20 -11.97
C LEU A 475 14.25 -8.85 -11.77
N PHE A 476 14.63 -8.56 -10.52
CA PHE A 476 15.98 -8.20 -10.14
C PHE A 476 16.73 -9.42 -9.62
N VAL A 477 17.13 -10.27 -10.55
CA VAL A 477 17.85 -11.53 -10.29
C VAL A 477 19.16 -11.56 -11.07
N ASP A 478 20.10 -12.42 -10.65
CA ASP A 478 21.31 -12.71 -11.42
C ASP A 478 21.06 -13.73 -12.54
N GLU A 479 22.12 -14.10 -13.27
CA GLU A 479 22.06 -15.08 -14.36
C GLU A 479 21.60 -16.47 -13.92
N GLN A 480 21.69 -16.80 -12.62
CA GLN A 480 21.22 -18.05 -12.03
C GLN A 480 19.77 -17.94 -11.52
N GLY A 481 19.18 -16.75 -11.54
CA GLY A 481 17.85 -16.48 -11.00
C GLY A 481 17.84 -16.17 -9.51
N GLU A 482 19.00 -15.98 -8.88
CA GLU A 482 19.11 -15.67 -7.45
C GLU A 482 18.92 -14.18 -7.16
N ALA A 483 18.52 -13.86 -5.93
CA ALA A 483 18.19 -12.49 -5.55
C ALA A 483 19.43 -11.58 -5.47
N VAL A 484 19.35 -10.37 -6.05
CA VAL A 484 20.44 -9.38 -5.99
C VAL A 484 20.33 -8.43 -4.78
N ARG A 485 19.15 -8.31 -4.19
CA ARG A 485 18.90 -7.43 -3.05
C ARG A 485 18.98 -8.16 -1.72
N ILE A 486 19.45 -7.45 -0.68
CA ILE A 486 19.52 -7.98 0.69
C ILE A 486 18.15 -8.35 1.25
N ASP A 487 17.08 -7.65 0.85
CA ASP A 487 15.72 -7.95 1.26
C ASP A 487 14.99 -8.92 0.31
N LYS A 488 15.71 -9.43 -0.71
CA LYS A 488 15.22 -10.33 -1.77
C LYS A 488 14.04 -9.79 -2.59
N ALA A 489 13.74 -8.50 -2.47
CA ALA A 489 12.67 -7.88 -3.24
C ALA A 489 12.94 -7.96 -4.75
N PHE A 490 11.86 -8.12 -5.53
CA PHE A 490 11.87 -8.28 -6.99
C PHE A 490 12.55 -9.56 -7.51
N SER A 491 12.79 -10.55 -6.65
CA SER A 491 13.21 -11.90 -7.05
C SER A 491 12.02 -12.79 -7.42
N TRP A 492 12.28 -14.03 -7.85
CA TRP A 492 11.24 -15.04 -8.02
C TRP A 492 10.45 -15.36 -6.73
N GLU A 493 11.10 -15.21 -5.56
CA GLU A 493 10.45 -15.40 -4.26
C GLU A 493 9.49 -14.25 -3.94
N TYR A 494 9.86 -13.01 -4.29
CA TYR A 494 9.11 -11.80 -3.97
C TYR A 494 8.97 -10.84 -5.16
N PRO A 495 8.31 -11.25 -6.25
CA PRO A 495 8.34 -10.51 -7.51
C PRO A 495 7.61 -9.16 -7.46
N LEU A 496 6.61 -9.01 -6.58
CA LEU A 496 5.74 -7.84 -6.50
C LEU A 496 5.95 -7.01 -5.23
N SER A 497 7.15 -7.06 -4.64
CA SER A 497 7.53 -6.31 -3.44
C SER A 497 7.79 -4.82 -3.73
N VAL A 498 6.78 -4.11 -4.20
CA VAL A 498 6.87 -2.73 -4.75
C VAL A 498 7.35 -1.65 -3.75
N HIS A 499 7.40 -1.96 -2.45
CA HIS A 499 7.98 -1.10 -1.40
C HIS A 499 9.22 -1.71 -0.72
N GLY A 500 9.78 -2.79 -1.27
CA GLY A 500 10.81 -3.62 -0.64
C GLY A 500 10.27 -4.40 0.58
N LEU A 501 11.15 -5.16 1.23
CA LEU A 501 10.80 -6.06 2.34
C LEU A 501 11.60 -5.74 3.60
N MET A 502 11.28 -4.60 4.22
CA MET A 502 11.97 -4.09 5.40
C MET A 502 12.08 -5.11 6.56
N HIS A 503 11.12 -6.03 6.68
CA HIS A 503 11.09 -7.05 7.73
C HIS A 503 12.11 -8.19 7.54
N ASN A 504 12.67 -8.35 6.34
CA ASN A 504 13.69 -9.37 6.04
C ASN A 504 15.12 -8.87 6.27
N VAL A 505 15.33 -7.56 6.31
CA VAL A 505 16.65 -6.93 6.21
C VAL A 505 17.59 -7.33 7.32
N ILE A 506 17.18 -7.20 8.58
CA ILE A 506 18.05 -7.49 9.73
C ILE A 506 18.42 -8.97 9.73
N THR A 507 17.44 -9.85 9.49
CA THR A 507 17.65 -11.30 9.40
C THR A 507 18.64 -11.65 8.29
N ASN A 508 18.47 -11.07 7.10
CA ASN A 508 19.30 -11.36 5.94
C ASN A 508 20.70 -10.76 6.07
N ALA A 509 20.82 -9.54 6.60
CA ALA A 509 22.11 -8.93 6.94
C ALA A 509 22.87 -9.75 8.00
N TRP A 510 22.19 -10.25 9.02
CA TRP A 510 22.77 -11.13 10.05
C TRP A 510 23.22 -12.49 9.48
N ARG A 511 22.48 -13.05 8.51
CA ARG A 511 22.85 -14.30 7.81
C ARG A 511 23.93 -14.11 6.76
N GLY A 512 24.09 -12.90 6.23
CA GLY A 512 24.85 -12.65 5.00
C GLY A 512 24.20 -13.28 3.78
N ASP A 513 22.86 -13.30 3.71
CA ASP A 513 22.08 -13.93 2.64
C ASP A 513 21.29 -12.85 1.87
N PRO A 514 21.54 -12.64 0.56
CA PRO A 514 22.45 -13.41 -0.30
C PRO A 514 23.92 -13.02 -0.17
N TYR A 515 24.24 -11.93 0.55
CA TYR A 515 25.61 -11.49 0.82
C TYR A 515 25.67 -10.67 2.12
N PRO A 516 26.86 -10.51 2.75
CA PRO A 516 27.04 -9.63 3.88
C PRO A 516 27.00 -8.14 3.47
N ILE A 517 26.46 -7.29 4.35
CA ILE A 517 26.54 -5.83 4.22
C ILE A 517 27.63 -5.26 5.13
N ASP A 518 28.07 -4.03 4.88
CA ASP A 518 28.95 -3.29 5.79
C ASP A 518 28.16 -2.34 6.70
N THR A 519 27.29 -1.53 6.12
CA THR A 519 26.59 -0.46 6.85
C THR A 519 25.07 -0.57 6.65
N LEU A 520 24.34 -0.63 7.76
CA LEU A 520 22.88 -0.52 7.81
C LEU A 520 22.49 0.85 8.35
N LEU A 521 21.74 1.63 7.57
CA LEU A 521 21.13 2.88 8.01
C LEU A 521 19.62 2.70 8.18
N LEU A 522 19.15 2.97 9.39
CA LEU A 522 17.74 3.00 9.75
C LEU A 522 17.31 4.44 9.98
N PHE A 523 16.41 4.95 9.14
CA PHE A 523 15.90 6.32 9.24
C PHE A 523 14.42 6.32 9.65
N MET A 524 14.09 6.96 10.78
CA MET A 524 12.73 6.99 11.36
C MET A 524 12.13 5.59 11.60
N ALA A 525 12.98 4.60 11.87
CA ALA A 525 12.64 3.18 11.84
C ALA A 525 12.98 2.47 13.17
N ASN A 526 11.95 2.22 13.98
CA ASN A 526 12.11 1.52 15.26
C ASN A 526 12.05 -0.02 15.11
N MET A 527 12.95 -0.60 14.33
CA MET A 527 12.97 -2.04 14.03
C MET A 527 13.33 -2.94 15.22
N ALA A 528 14.04 -2.44 16.23
CA ALA A 528 14.28 -3.22 17.46
C ALA A 528 13.02 -3.37 18.33
N TRP A 529 11.90 -2.73 17.97
CA TRP A 529 10.59 -2.90 18.60
C TRP A 529 9.53 -3.44 17.62
N ASN A 530 9.44 -2.83 16.43
CA ASN A 530 8.36 -3.04 15.46
C ASN A 530 8.72 -3.98 14.30
N SER A 531 9.71 -4.87 14.45
CA SER A 531 10.07 -5.84 13.40
C SER A 531 8.95 -6.87 13.13
N SER A 532 9.25 -7.96 12.41
CA SER A 532 8.45 -9.13 12.00
C SER A 532 7.70 -9.89 13.11
N MET A 533 7.17 -9.19 14.12
CA MET A 533 6.59 -9.71 15.35
C MET A 533 7.53 -10.62 16.15
N ASN A 534 8.84 -10.44 15.97
CA ASN A 534 9.90 -11.20 16.64
C ASN A 534 10.96 -10.27 17.24
N THR A 535 10.52 -9.44 18.18
CA THR A 535 11.33 -8.36 18.77
C THR A 535 12.59 -8.88 19.47
N GLU A 536 12.49 -10.00 20.19
CA GLU A 536 13.63 -10.57 20.94
C GLU A 536 14.74 -11.04 20.00
N ASN A 537 14.42 -11.91 19.04
CA ASN A 537 15.44 -12.44 18.13
C ASN A 537 16.07 -11.32 17.28
N VAL A 538 15.30 -10.30 16.89
CA VAL A 538 15.83 -9.16 16.14
C VAL A 538 16.87 -8.40 16.96
N ARG A 539 16.60 -8.18 18.25
CA ARG A 539 17.57 -7.56 19.17
C ARG A 539 18.80 -8.43 19.36
N ASP A 540 18.64 -9.74 19.41
CA ASP A 540 19.75 -10.67 19.52
C ASP A 540 20.62 -10.65 18.25
N MET A 541 20.02 -10.66 17.06
CA MET A 541 20.73 -10.51 15.79
C MET A 541 21.54 -9.21 15.70
N LEU A 542 21.00 -8.10 16.22
CA LEU A 542 21.69 -6.80 16.23
C LEU A 542 22.94 -6.79 17.13
N LYS A 543 22.98 -7.65 18.16
CA LYS A 543 24.11 -7.80 19.08
C LYS A 543 25.09 -8.91 18.70
N ASP A 544 24.66 -9.83 17.85
CA ASP A 544 25.40 -11.05 17.61
C ASP A 544 26.75 -10.80 16.94
N LYS A 545 27.75 -11.57 17.35
CA LYS A 545 29.14 -11.47 16.90
C LYS A 545 29.55 -12.77 16.23
N ASP A 546 30.50 -12.68 15.33
CA ASP A 546 31.14 -13.84 14.71
C ASP A 546 32.21 -14.44 15.65
N ASP A 547 32.87 -15.50 15.18
CA ASP A 547 33.93 -16.19 15.94
C ASP A 547 35.17 -15.31 16.18
N ASN A 548 35.31 -14.19 15.46
CA ASN A 548 36.39 -13.21 15.65
C ASN A 548 36.02 -12.12 16.68
N GLY A 549 34.79 -12.13 17.19
CA GLY A 549 34.28 -11.12 18.12
C GLY A 549 33.81 -9.83 17.43
N GLU A 550 33.67 -9.83 16.10
CA GLU A 550 33.14 -8.71 15.33
C GLU A 550 31.62 -8.84 15.17
N TYR A 551 30.90 -7.73 15.15
CA TYR A 551 29.45 -7.78 14.94
C TYR A 551 29.12 -8.28 13.53
N LYS A 552 28.17 -9.21 13.43
CA LYS A 552 27.72 -9.77 12.13
C LYS A 552 27.13 -8.73 11.19
N ILE A 553 26.49 -7.69 11.75
CA ILE A 553 26.15 -6.46 11.04
C ILE A 553 27.21 -5.41 11.44
N PRO A 554 28.18 -5.07 10.58
CA PRO A 554 29.40 -4.39 11.03
C PRO A 554 29.16 -2.97 11.57
N PHE A 555 28.27 -2.20 10.96
CA PHE A 555 27.99 -0.83 11.40
C PHE A 555 26.53 -0.44 11.23
N ILE A 556 25.95 0.16 12.26
CA ILE A 556 24.54 0.57 12.29
C ILE A 556 24.44 2.07 12.56
N ILE A 557 23.81 2.77 11.62
CA ILE A 557 23.46 4.18 11.75
C ILE A 557 21.96 4.27 12.01
N VAL A 558 21.57 5.01 13.06
CA VAL A 558 20.16 5.26 13.38
C VAL A 558 19.90 6.76 13.34
N ALA A 559 19.07 7.19 12.40
CA ALA A 559 18.57 8.55 12.34
C ALA A 559 17.15 8.60 12.90
N ASP A 560 16.98 9.20 14.07
CA ASP A 560 15.71 9.23 14.82
C ASP A 560 15.55 10.57 15.54
N ALA A 561 14.32 10.99 15.77
CA ALA A 561 14.02 12.20 16.53
C ALA A 561 14.06 11.94 18.04
N PHE A 562 13.85 10.69 18.45
CA PHE A 562 13.78 10.29 19.85
C PHE A 562 14.67 9.10 20.15
N GLN A 563 15.04 8.94 21.42
CA GLN A 563 15.73 7.76 21.94
C GLN A 563 14.78 6.55 21.96
N SER A 564 14.56 5.97 20.77
CA SER A 564 13.75 4.77 20.55
C SER A 564 14.52 3.50 20.90
N GLU A 565 13.84 2.36 20.96
CA GLU A 565 14.45 1.06 21.28
C GLU A 565 15.58 0.69 20.31
N THR A 566 15.47 1.07 19.02
CA THR A 566 16.53 0.85 18.02
C THR A 566 17.80 1.66 18.32
N VAL A 567 17.67 2.85 18.92
CA VAL A 567 18.82 3.72 19.20
C VAL A 567 19.86 3.01 20.06
N ALA A 568 19.43 2.17 21.01
CA ALA A 568 20.33 1.41 21.88
C ALA A 568 21.28 0.47 21.12
N PHE A 569 20.95 0.08 19.88
CA PHE A 569 21.73 -0.85 19.06
C PHE A 569 22.55 -0.13 17.97
N ALA A 570 22.50 1.20 17.91
CA ALA A 570 23.26 1.99 16.96
C ALA A 570 24.75 2.03 17.31
N ASP A 571 25.59 2.18 16.29
CA ASP A 571 26.97 2.63 16.47
C ASP A 571 27.08 4.15 16.33
N LEU A 572 26.28 4.74 15.43
CA LEU A 572 26.14 6.18 15.24
C LEU A 572 24.65 6.58 15.25
N VAL A 573 24.31 7.55 16.08
CA VAL A 573 22.96 8.12 16.17
C VAL A 573 22.97 9.52 15.58
N LEU A 574 22.02 9.82 14.70
CA LEU A 574 21.82 11.14 14.10
C LEU A 574 20.48 11.71 14.57
N PRO A 575 20.45 12.88 15.24
CA PRO A 575 19.19 13.48 15.66
C PRO A 575 18.43 14.04 14.45
N ASP A 576 17.20 13.57 14.25
CA ASP A 576 16.24 14.13 13.29
C ASP A 576 15.43 15.29 13.90
N THR A 577 15.06 16.29 13.09
CA THR A 577 14.51 17.57 13.58
C THR A 577 13.06 17.55 13.99
#